data_AF-A0AAN5YBF4-F1
#
_entry.id   AF-A0AAN5YBF4-F1
#
_cell.length_a   1.000
_cell.length_b   1.000
_cell.length_c   1.000
_cell.angle_alpha   90.00
_cell.angle_beta   90.00
_cell.angle_gamma   90.00
#
_symmetry.space_group_name_H-M   'P 1'
#
loop_
_entity.id
_entity.type
_entity.pdbx_description
1 polymer ?
#
loop_
_entity_poly.entity_id
_entity_poly.type
_entity_poly.pdbx_seq_one_letter_code
_entity_poly.pdbx_strand_id
1 'polypeptide(L)'
;MNRKVYSADVLEKYILMFIKDGINYPTLVKEYGLSIHNTIFYQYVNKYRKYGLEALKPRKLNNIYSEEFKQKVVNAYLNDEGSLRDLTLRFNVPAVSTVSYWIMKYTEG
;
A
#
# COMPACT_ATOMS: atom_id res chain seq x y z
N MET A 1 10.68 -16.92 -9.89
CA MET A 1 11.41 -15.79 -9.27
C MET A 1 10.48 -15.06 -8.30
N ASN A 2 10.73 -15.17 -7.00
CA ASN A 2 9.99 -14.41 -5.98
C ASN A 2 10.36 -12.93 -6.12
N ARG A 3 9.38 -12.06 -6.37
CA ARG A 3 9.60 -10.60 -6.38
C ARG A 3 9.87 -10.16 -4.94
N LYS A 4 11.11 -9.75 -4.64
CA LYS A 4 11.39 -9.03 -3.39
C LYS A 4 10.56 -7.75 -3.38
N VAL A 5 9.72 -7.60 -2.37
CA VAL A 5 8.97 -6.37 -2.13
C VAL A 5 9.90 -5.43 -1.38
N TYR A 6 10.21 -4.29 -1.99
CA TYR A 6 11.01 -3.24 -1.37
C TYR A 6 10.08 -2.22 -0.73
N SER A 7 10.37 -1.83 0.51
CA SER A 7 9.72 -0.68 1.14
C SER A 7 10.12 0.61 0.42
N ALA A 8 9.31 1.67 0.60
CA ALA A 8 9.53 2.94 -0.09
C ALA A 8 10.89 3.57 0.29
N ASP A 9 11.34 3.41 1.54
CA ASP A 9 12.62 3.89 2.06
C ASP A 9 13.82 3.17 1.44
N VAL A 10 13.77 1.83 1.36
CA VAL A 10 14.85 1.05 0.72
C VAL A 10 14.93 1.41 -0.77
N LEU A 11 13.78 1.55 -1.42
CA LEU A 11 13.72 1.91 -2.83
C LEU A 11 14.23 3.34 -3.09
N GLU A 12 13.90 4.29 -2.20
CA GLU A 12 14.42 5.65 -2.25
C GLU A 12 15.95 5.67 -2.14
N LYS A 13 16.53 4.88 -1.22
CA LYS A 13 17.99 4.79 -1.07
C LYS A 13 18.67 4.42 -2.40
N TYR A 14 18.17 3.42 -3.11
CA TYR A 14 18.73 3.01 -4.41
C TYR A 14 18.57 4.08 -5.49
N ILE A 15 17.43 4.78 -5.50
CA ILE A 15 17.18 5.87 -6.45
C ILE A 15 18.11 7.06 -6.18
N LEU A 16 18.35 7.39 -4.91
CA LEU A 16 19.29 8.43 -4.51
C LEU A 16 20.71 8.08 -4.90
N MET A 17 21.15 6.83 -4.70
CA MET A 17 22.45 6.35 -5.19
C MET A 17 22.60 6.52 -6.71
N PHE A 18 21.55 6.27 -7.46
CA PHE A 18 21.54 6.44 -8.91
C PHE A 18 21.57 7.91 -9.35
N ILE A 19 20.81 8.78 -8.68
CA ILE A 19 20.65 10.19 -9.08
C ILE A 19 21.75 11.09 -8.52
N LYS A 20 22.14 10.90 -7.25
CA LYS A 20 23.09 11.76 -6.53
C LYS A 20 24.52 11.23 -6.61
N ASP A 21 24.71 9.94 -6.38
CA ASP A 21 26.03 9.33 -6.31
C ASP A 21 26.53 8.84 -7.68
N GLY A 22 25.67 8.94 -8.72
CA GLY A 22 26.01 8.54 -10.09
C GLY A 22 26.19 7.03 -10.28
N ILE A 23 25.74 6.22 -9.33
CA ILE A 23 25.88 4.76 -9.37
C ILE A 23 24.95 4.19 -10.45
N ASN A 24 25.49 3.48 -11.42
CA ASN A 24 24.69 2.90 -12.49
C ASN A 24 23.88 1.67 -12.02
N TYR A 25 22.81 1.34 -12.74
CA TYR A 25 21.93 0.22 -12.40
C TYR A 25 22.66 -1.14 -12.25
N PRO A 26 23.60 -1.53 -13.15
CA PRO A 26 24.38 -2.76 -12.97
C PRO A 26 25.09 -2.86 -11.62
N THR A 27 25.69 -1.76 -11.15
CA THR A 27 26.35 -1.72 -9.84
C THR A 27 25.34 -1.88 -8.70
N LEU A 28 24.15 -1.29 -8.79
CA LEU A 28 23.09 -1.47 -7.79
C LEU A 28 22.65 -2.93 -7.66
N VAL A 29 22.56 -3.66 -8.78
CA VAL A 29 22.20 -5.08 -8.79
C VAL A 29 23.32 -5.94 -8.19
N LYS A 30 24.56 -5.72 -8.63
CA LYS A 30 25.70 -6.57 -8.30
C LYS A 30 26.22 -6.32 -6.88
N GLU A 31 26.44 -5.07 -6.51
CA GLU A 31 27.11 -4.70 -5.26
C GLU A 31 26.11 -4.44 -4.12
N TYR A 32 24.92 -3.92 -4.46
CA TYR A 32 23.91 -3.55 -3.45
C TYR A 32 22.69 -4.49 -3.41
N GLY A 33 22.69 -5.57 -4.19
CA GLY A 33 21.67 -6.60 -4.16
C GLY A 33 20.28 -6.15 -4.63
N LEU A 34 20.21 -5.14 -5.51
CA LEU A 34 18.96 -4.72 -6.13
C LEU A 34 18.40 -5.85 -7.00
N SER A 35 17.22 -6.34 -6.68
CA SER A 35 16.54 -7.46 -7.33
C SER A 35 15.21 -7.02 -7.94
N ILE A 36 15.23 -5.88 -8.63
CA ILE A 36 14.10 -5.42 -9.45
C ILE A 36 14.56 -5.27 -10.89
N HIS A 37 13.66 -5.53 -11.84
CA HIS A 37 13.96 -5.39 -13.26
C HIS A 37 14.29 -3.94 -13.63
N ASN A 38 15.21 -3.72 -14.56
CA ASN A 38 15.69 -2.39 -14.96
C ASN A 38 14.53 -1.45 -15.36
N THR A 39 13.58 -1.92 -16.17
CA THR A 39 12.40 -1.15 -16.60
C THR A 39 11.58 -0.66 -15.41
N ILE A 40 11.43 -1.49 -14.38
CA ILE A 40 10.67 -1.14 -13.17
C ILE A 40 11.46 -0.12 -12.33
N PHE A 41 12.77 -0.31 -12.20
CA PHE A 41 13.64 0.65 -11.53
C PHE A 41 13.55 2.05 -12.18
N TYR A 42 13.68 2.14 -13.50
CA TYR A 42 13.58 3.42 -14.21
C TYR A 42 12.19 4.07 -14.08
N GLN A 43 11.11 3.27 -14.01
CA GLN A 43 9.79 3.82 -13.69
C GLN A 43 9.75 4.44 -12.30
N TYR A 44 10.35 3.81 -11.30
CA TYR A 44 10.44 4.38 -9.95
C TYR A 44 11.30 5.64 -9.91
N VAL A 45 12.45 5.66 -10.62
CA VAL A 45 13.28 6.86 -10.79
C VAL A 45 12.46 8.01 -11.38
N ASN A 46 11.71 7.76 -12.45
CA ASN A 46 10.87 8.78 -13.10
C ASN A 46 9.74 9.26 -12.18
N LYS A 47 9.09 8.35 -11.45
CA LYS A 47 8.07 8.71 -10.46
C LYS A 47 8.64 9.57 -9.34
N TYR A 48 9.81 9.20 -8.81
CA TYR A 48 10.51 9.93 -7.76
C TYR A 48 10.89 11.34 -8.21
N ARG A 49 11.43 11.48 -9.43
CA ARG A 49 11.76 12.81 -9.99
C ARG A 49 10.55 13.73 -10.10
N LYS A 50 9.35 13.17 -10.35
CA LYS A 50 8.13 13.95 -10.56
C LYS A 50 7.34 14.24 -9.28
N TYR A 51 7.31 13.30 -8.34
CA TYR A 51 6.43 13.37 -7.17
C TYR A 51 7.14 13.06 -5.83
N GLY A 52 8.46 12.89 -5.84
CA GLY A 52 9.25 12.59 -4.64
C GLY A 52 8.95 11.22 -4.02
N LEU A 53 9.20 11.10 -2.71
CA LEU A 53 9.01 9.88 -1.93
C LEU A 53 7.56 9.38 -1.92
N GLU A 54 6.58 10.30 -1.98
CA GLU A 54 5.15 9.94 -2.01
C GLU A 54 4.79 9.04 -3.20
N ALA A 55 5.52 9.16 -4.31
CA ALA A 55 5.34 8.35 -5.52
C ALA A 55 5.75 6.87 -5.35
N LEU A 56 6.65 6.61 -4.40
CA LEU A 56 7.21 5.29 -4.12
C LEU A 56 6.38 4.53 -3.09
N LYS A 57 5.57 5.25 -2.31
CA LYS A 57 4.64 4.61 -1.38
C LYS A 57 3.68 3.72 -2.16
N PRO A 58 3.40 2.49 -1.67
CA PRO A 58 2.39 1.66 -2.30
C PRO A 58 1.09 2.44 -2.32
N ARG A 59 0.57 2.64 -3.54
CA ARG A 59 -0.74 3.27 -3.72
C ARG A 59 -1.72 2.41 -2.92
N LYS A 60 -2.42 2.99 -1.91
CA LYS A 60 -3.52 2.32 -1.20
C LYS A 60 -4.64 2.06 -2.22
N LEU A 61 -4.47 1.07 -3.08
CA LEU A 61 -5.36 0.77 -4.21
C LEU A 61 -6.74 0.28 -3.76
N ASN A 62 -6.95 0.03 -2.46
CA ASN A 62 -8.15 -0.61 -1.94
C ASN A 62 -8.95 0.21 -0.92
N ASN A 63 -8.74 1.54 -0.83
CA ASN A 63 -9.49 2.37 0.11
C ASN A 63 -10.38 3.38 -0.62
N ILE A 64 -11.44 2.89 -1.28
CA ILE A 64 -12.65 3.71 -1.49
C ILE A 64 -13.17 4.20 -0.12
N TYR A 65 -12.97 3.38 0.92
CA TYR A 65 -13.32 3.67 2.29
C TYR A 65 -12.07 4.00 3.10
N SER A 66 -12.08 5.15 3.78
CA SER A 66 -11.02 5.54 4.72
C SER A 66 -10.93 4.55 5.88
N GLU A 67 -9.77 4.50 6.53
CA GLU A 67 -9.54 3.64 7.69
C GLU A 67 -10.49 4.00 8.84
N GLU A 68 -10.67 5.30 9.09
CA GLU A 68 -11.63 5.83 10.06
C GLU A 68 -13.06 5.38 9.75
N PHE A 69 -13.46 5.40 8.48
CA PHE A 69 -14.79 4.92 8.08
C PHE A 69 -14.96 3.43 8.35
N LYS A 70 -13.96 2.60 8.00
CA LYS A 70 -14.00 1.16 8.28
C LYS A 70 -14.13 0.89 9.78
N GLN A 71 -13.38 1.62 10.59
CA GLN A 71 -13.41 1.47 12.04
C GLN A 71 -14.75 1.91 12.65
N LYS A 72 -15.38 2.97 12.11
CA LYS A 72 -16.73 3.37 12.49
C LYS A 72 -17.77 2.28 12.24
N VAL A 73 -17.69 1.60 11.09
CA VAL A 73 -18.61 0.48 10.75
C VAL A 73 -18.37 -0.72 11.68
N VAL A 74 -17.11 -1.07 11.94
CA VAL A 74 -16.76 -2.18 12.85
C VAL A 74 -17.22 -1.88 14.28
N ASN A 75 -16.99 -0.67 14.79
CA ASN A 75 -17.43 -0.28 16.12
C ASN A 75 -18.96 -0.33 16.27
N ALA A 76 -19.71 0.11 15.26
CA ALA A 76 -21.17 0.00 15.27
C ALA A 76 -21.64 -1.46 15.36
N TYR A 77 -20.93 -2.39 14.71
CA TYR A 77 -21.20 -3.82 14.86
C TYR A 77 -20.86 -4.33 16.26
N LEU A 78 -19.70 -3.94 16.82
CA LEU A 78 -19.27 -4.35 18.16
C LEU A 78 -20.16 -3.78 19.28
N ASN A 79 -20.80 -2.63 19.05
CA ASN A 79 -21.77 -2.01 19.95
C ASN A 79 -23.20 -2.58 19.79
N ASP A 80 -23.38 -3.63 18.98
CA ASP A 80 -24.69 -4.23 18.67
C ASP A 80 -25.71 -3.22 18.08
N GLU A 81 -25.25 -2.19 17.37
CA GLU A 81 -26.10 -1.15 16.76
C GLU A 81 -26.90 -1.64 15.53
N GLY A 82 -26.82 -2.93 15.19
CA GLY A 82 -27.56 -3.56 14.11
C GLY A 82 -26.86 -4.76 13.49
N SER A 83 -27.59 -5.53 12.67
CA SER A 83 -27.01 -6.65 11.93
C SER A 83 -26.07 -6.17 10.82
N LEU A 84 -25.23 -7.06 10.28
CA LEU A 84 -24.37 -6.73 9.12
C LEU A 84 -25.15 -6.11 7.97
N ARG A 85 -26.40 -6.53 7.76
CA ARG A 85 -27.28 -6.01 6.71
C ARG A 85 -27.76 -4.60 7.03
N ASP A 86 -28.13 -4.32 8.27
CA ASP A 86 -28.52 -2.98 8.71
C ASP A 86 -27.35 -2.00 8.59
N LEU A 87 -26.14 -2.44 8.94
CA LEU A 87 -24.92 -1.65 8.78
C LEU A 87 -24.60 -1.38 7.31
N THR A 88 -24.76 -2.35 6.40
CA THR A 88 -24.57 -2.09 4.97
C THR A 88 -25.51 -1.03 4.42
N LEU A 89 -26.78 -1.04 4.86
CA LEU A 89 -27.77 -0.04 4.46
C LEU A 89 -27.46 1.33 5.06
N ARG A 90 -27.13 1.38 6.36
CA ARG A 90 -26.82 2.62 7.09
C ARG A 90 -25.57 3.33 6.57
N PHE A 91 -24.54 2.56 6.24
CA PHE A 91 -23.26 3.09 5.78
C PHE A 91 -23.09 3.07 4.25
N ASN A 92 -24.14 2.73 3.52
CA ASN A 92 -24.14 2.62 2.05
C ASN A 92 -22.99 1.76 1.50
N VAL A 93 -22.69 0.66 2.19
CA VAL A 93 -21.68 -0.32 1.75
C VAL A 93 -22.39 -1.36 0.88
N PRO A 94 -21.99 -1.52 -0.39
CA PRO A 94 -22.76 -2.32 -1.35
C PRO A 94 -22.74 -3.83 -1.07
N ALA A 95 -21.81 -4.32 -0.25
CA ALA A 95 -21.65 -5.75 0.01
C ALA A 95 -21.47 -6.04 1.50
N VAL A 96 -22.31 -6.95 2.01
CA VAL A 96 -22.22 -7.49 3.38
C VAL A 96 -20.87 -8.18 3.63
N SER A 97 -20.33 -8.85 2.61
CA SER A 97 -19.00 -9.47 2.66
C SER A 97 -17.88 -8.46 2.90
N THR A 98 -18.03 -7.21 2.46
CA THR A 98 -17.06 -6.14 2.72
C THR A 98 -17.04 -5.75 4.19
N VAL A 99 -18.21 -5.64 4.82
CA VAL A 99 -18.33 -5.33 6.24
C VAL A 99 -17.83 -6.50 7.10
N SER A 100 -18.21 -7.73 6.75
CA SER A 100 -17.73 -8.94 7.43
C SER A 100 -16.20 -9.08 7.37
N TYR A 101 -15.59 -8.79 6.21
CA TYR A 101 -14.14 -8.76 6.06
C TYR A 101 -13.47 -7.70 6.96
N TRP A 102 -14.07 -6.52 7.11
CA TRP A 102 -13.55 -5.50 8.02
C TRP A 102 -13.66 -5.95 9.46
N ILE A 103 -14.80 -6.49 9.90
CA ILE A 103 -14.95 -6.98 11.27
C ILE A 103 -13.89 -8.03 11.57
N MET A 104 -13.80 -9.08 10.76
CA MET A 104 -12.81 -10.15 10.91
C MET A 104 -11.38 -9.59 11.01
N LYS A 105 -11.00 -8.67 10.11
CA LYS A 105 -9.67 -8.07 10.11
C LYS A 105 -9.36 -7.23 11.36
N TYR A 106 -10.36 -6.58 11.95
CA TYR A 106 -10.18 -5.72 13.12
C TYR A 106 -10.41 -6.45 14.44
N THR A 107 -11.04 -7.64 14.43
CA THR A 107 -11.26 -8.48 15.62
C THR A 107 -10.25 -9.61 15.77
N GLU A 108 -9.62 -10.10 14.68
CA GLU A 108 -8.53 -11.09 14.74
C GLU A 108 -7.14 -10.43 14.91
N GLY A 109 -7.05 -9.43 15.79
CA GLY A 109 -5.82 -8.72 16.16
C GLY A 109 -5.23 -9.21 17.47
#